data_AF-A0AAD9FX07-F1
#
_entry.id   AF-A0AAD9FX07-F1
#
_cell.length_a   1.000
_cell.length_b   1.000
_cell.length_c   1.000
_cell.angle_alpha   90.00
_cell.angle_beta   90.00
_cell.angle_gamma   90.00
#
_symmetry.space_group_name_H-M   'P 1'
#
loop_
_entity.id
_entity.type
_entity.pdbx_description
1 polymer ?
#
loop_
_entity_poly.entity_id
_entity_poly.type
_entity_poly.pdbx_seq_one_letter_code
_entity_poly.pdbx_strand_id
1 'polypeptide(L)'
;MSRLASLTPAATPSRARGTSQSPAPSPSASTPRTPRSGTPSRQTETTYHRMTKLIITELKSLFKTWDEVSLVDGVKAGKGCIDEATEMDNILALQEGDERPSVTPHLEKLYDSRIAMEAAVSKMEKALAKLVLLLEQAEKVFFDAYRTQGAEFVLQEPLWLSWTLEHFVNSLPPLLTAHNTQLILLTALSRTMVDPKTSFDDAKLALERWRDLSIRGERWNIVRDWEELVDLELTGAGEAEADEEDDAERGTKKSKKKKK
;
A
#
# COMPACT_ATOMS: atom_id res chain seq x y z
N MET A 1 50.43 -19.86 2.59
CA MET A 1 49.93 -20.84 1.61
C MET A 1 49.74 -20.13 0.26
N SER A 2 50.15 -20.77 -0.83
CA SER A 2 50.14 -20.36 -2.25
C SER A 2 48.82 -19.69 -2.70
N ARG A 3 48.79 -18.61 -3.51
CA ARG A 3 49.14 -18.43 -4.95
C ARG A 3 48.41 -19.35 -5.93
N LEU A 4 47.58 -18.67 -6.75
CA LEU A 4 47.38 -18.80 -8.21
C LEU A 4 46.28 -19.71 -8.80
N ALA A 5 45.85 -19.23 -9.98
CA ALA A 5 45.12 -19.86 -11.08
C ALA A 5 43.59 -19.78 -11.02
N SER A 6 42.83 -19.45 -12.07
CA SER A 6 43.09 -18.98 -13.45
C SER A 6 41.68 -18.71 -14.04
N LEU A 7 41.36 -17.54 -14.59
CA LEU A 7 41.38 -17.20 -16.03
C LEU A 7 41.17 -18.39 -16.99
N THR A 8 40.05 -18.43 -17.72
CA THR A 8 40.05 -18.18 -19.19
C THR A 8 38.65 -18.24 -19.84
N PRO A 9 38.42 -17.45 -20.91
CA PRO A 9 37.23 -17.43 -21.77
C PRO A 9 37.46 -18.21 -23.10
N ALA A 10 36.38 -18.63 -23.77
CA ALA A 10 36.33 -19.07 -25.17
C ALA A 10 34.86 -19.33 -25.55
N ALA A 11 34.36 -19.23 -26.78
CA ALA A 11 34.82 -18.71 -28.06
C ALA A 11 33.59 -18.68 -28.99
N THR A 12 33.56 -17.74 -29.93
CA THR A 12 32.68 -17.75 -31.11
C THR A 12 33.09 -18.86 -32.09
N PRO A 13 32.14 -19.34 -32.91
CA PRO A 13 32.47 -19.73 -34.27
C PRO A 13 31.61 -19.00 -35.30
N SER A 14 32.31 -18.48 -36.31
CA SER A 14 31.76 -18.06 -37.61
C SER A 14 31.66 -19.29 -38.52
N ARG A 15 30.68 -19.35 -39.44
CA ARG A 15 30.87 -19.51 -40.91
C ARG A 15 29.72 -20.24 -41.66
N ALA A 16 29.53 -19.76 -42.90
CA ALA A 16 28.94 -20.37 -44.12
C ALA A 16 27.42 -20.26 -44.31
N ARG A 17 26.93 -19.40 -45.22
CA ARG A 17 26.76 -19.56 -46.70
C ARG A 17 25.75 -20.64 -47.10
N GLY A 18 24.58 -20.19 -47.57
CA GLY A 18 23.63 -20.95 -48.37
C GLY A 18 22.80 -20.00 -49.22
N THR A 19 22.98 -20.07 -50.54
CA THR A 19 22.33 -19.29 -51.59
C THR A 19 20.98 -19.88 -51.98
N SER A 20 20.09 -19.00 -52.49
CA SER A 20 19.21 -19.20 -53.67
C SER A 20 17.67 -19.23 -53.46
N GLN A 21 17.02 -18.39 -54.28
CA GLN A 21 15.74 -18.57 -54.98
C GLN A 21 14.39 -18.13 -54.34
N SER A 22 13.94 -16.93 -54.72
CA SER A 22 12.54 -16.60 -55.13
C SER A 22 12.33 -17.03 -56.61
N PRO A 23 11.11 -17.27 -57.16
CA PRO A 23 9.89 -16.41 -57.19
C PRO A 23 8.57 -17.22 -56.97
N ALA A 24 7.32 -16.73 -56.94
CA ALA A 24 6.58 -15.68 -57.63
C ALA A 24 5.20 -15.46 -56.92
N PRO A 25 4.37 -14.47 -57.34
CA PRO A 25 3.24 -13.92 -56.57
C PRO A 25 1.88 -14.52 -56.94
N SER A 26 0.88 -14.37 -56.07
CA SER A 26 -0.53 -14.48 -56.44
C SER A 26 -1.39 -13.51 -55.62
N PRO A 27 -2.25 -12.70 -56.26
CA PRO A 27 -3.09 -11.70 -55.62
C PRO A 27 -4.47 -12.29 -55.28
N SER A 28 -5.03 -11.97 -54.12
CA SER A 28 -6.48 -12.03 -53.92
C SER A 28 -6.96 -11.16 -52.77
N ALA A 29 -7.92 -10.32 -53.14
CA ALA A 29 -9.06 -9.84 -52.37
C ALA A 29 -8.78 -9.02 -51.10
N SER A 30 -8.72 -7.71 -51.31
CA SER A 30 -9.12 -6.68 -50.35
C SER A 30 -10.54 -6.95 -49.83
N THR A 31 -10.62 -7.55 -48.64
CA THR A 31 -11.84 -7.57 -47.83
C THR A 31 -11.68 -6.47 -46.76
N PRO A 32 -12.67 -5.58 -46.54
CA PRO A 32 -12.58 -4.57 -45.51
C PRO A 32 -12.48 -5.26 -44.15
N ARG A 33 -11.34 -5.09 -43.47
CA ARG A 33 -11.19 -5.44 -42.05
C ARG A 33 -12.16 -4.58 -41.26
N THR A 34 -13.28 -5.17 -40.86
CA THR A 34 -13.96 -4.76 -39.63
C THR A 34 -12.93 -4.72 -38.51
N PRO A 35 -12.91 -3.68 -37.65
CA PRO A 35 -12.05 -3.70 -36.49
C PRO A 35 -12.53 -4.85 -35.61
N ARG A 36 -11.74 -5.93 -35.56
CA ARG A 36 -11.86 -6.92 -34.50
C ARG A 36 -11.62 -6.14 -33.21
N SER A 37 -12.70 -5.88 -32.49
CA SER A 37 -12.69 -5.69 -31.05
C SER A 37 -11.97 -6.92 -30.48
N GLY A 38 -10.67 -6.78 -30.29
CA GLY A 38 -9.85 -7.77 -29.63
C GLY A 38 -10.20 -7.70 -28.17
N THR A 39 -10.88 -8.72 -27.67
CA THR A 39 -10.74 -9.15 -26.27
C THR A 39 -9.27 -9.01 -25.86
N PRO A 40 -8.94 -8.44 -24.69
CA PRO A 40 -7.57 -8.12 -24.31
C PRO A 40 -6.76 -9.41 -24.30
N SER A 41 -6.01 -9.61 -25.38
CA SER A 41 -5.14 -10.74 -25.58
C SER A 41 -4.04 -10.61 -24.55
N ARG A 42 -4.11 -11.42 -23.48
CA ARG A 42 -3.06 -11.71 -22.49
C ARG A 42 -1.71 -11.09 -22.87
N GLN A 43 -1.53 -9.80 -22.59
CA GLN A 43 -0.26 -9.13 -22.82
C GLN A 43 0.74 -9.81 -21.90
N THR A 44 1.84 -10.29 -22.47
CA THR A 44 2.85 -11.00 -21.69
C THR A 44 3.43 -10.01 -20.68
N GLU A 45 3.18 -10.25 -19.39
CA GLU A 45 3.53 -9.32 -18.33
C GLU A 45 5.03 -8.98 -18.38
N THR A 46 5.36 -7.72 -18.65
CA THR A 46 6.77 -7.29 -18.75
C THR A 46 7.39 -7.14 -17.36
N THR A 47 8.70 -6.92 -17.30
CA THR A 47 9.39 -6.62 -16.04
C THR A 47 8.84 -5.35 -15.38
N TYR A 48 8.41 -4.35 -16.16
CA TYR A 48 7.86 -3.09 -15.62
C TYR A 48 6.53 -3.31 -14.91
N HIS A 49 5.64 -4.14 -15.46
CA HIS A 49 4.40 -4.54 -14.80
C HIS A 49 4.67 -5.17 -13.43
N ARG A 50 5.59 -6.15 -13.37
CA ARG A 50 5.94 -6.83 -12.12
C ARG A 50 6.52 -5.86 -11.09
N MET A 51 7.39 -4.95 -11.51
CA MET A 51 7.93 -3.91 -10.63
C MET A 51 6.84 -2.98 -10.10
N THR A 52 5.90 -2.54 -10.95
CA THR A 52 4.77 -1.71 -10.55
C THR A 52 3.85 -2.45 -9.56
N LYS A 53 3.54 -3.74 -9.78
CA LYS A 53 2.78 -4.55 -8.80
C LYS A 53 3.45 -4.64 -7.44
N LEU A 54 4.77 -4.78 -7.41
CA LEU A 54 5.53 -4.79 -6.15
C LEU A 54 5.36 -3.47 -5.40
N ILE A 55 5.50 -2.33 -6.10
CA ILE A 55 5.30 -0.99 -5.51
C ILE A 55 3.87 -0.85 -4.98
N ILE A 56 2.85 -1.24 -5.76
CA ILE A 56 1.45 -1.22 -5.34
C ILE A 56 1.26 -2.03 -4.05
N THR A 57 1.78 -3.25 -4.01
CA THR A 57 1.64 -4.15 -2.86
C THR A 57 2.28 -3.53 -1.61
N GLU A 58 3.45 -2.91 -1.78
CA GLU A 58 4.14 -2.22 -0.69
C GLU A 58 3.38 -0.97 -0.22
N LEU A 59 2.77 -0.20 -1.14
CA LEU A 59 1.91 0.94 -0.80
C LEU A 59 0.69 0.50 0.01
N LYS A 60 -0.04 -0.53 -0.42
CA LYS A 60 -1.20 -1.07 0.32
C LYS A 60 -0.80 -1.54 1.72
N SER A 61 0.34 -2.24 1.82
CA SER A 61 0.87 -2.65 3.13
C SER A 61 1.20 -1.44 4.01
N LEU A 62 1.79 -0.40 3.44
CA LEU A 62 2.12 0.84 4.15
C LEU A 62 0.86 1.54 4.67
N PHE A 63 -0.19 1.64 3.85
CA PHE A 63 -1.45 2.26 4.24
C PHE A 63 -2.13 1.50 5.38
N LYS A 64 -2.12 0.17 5.33
CA LYS A 64 -2.62 -0.66 6.44
C LYS A 64 -1.85 -0.40 7.74
N THR A 65 -0.51 -0.35 7.68
CA THR A 65 0.31 -0.03 8.85
C THR A 65 0.03 1.38 9.38
N TRP A 66 -0.17 2.35 8.49
CA TRP A 66 -0.55 3.71 8.87
C TRP A 66 -1.90 3.73 9.63
N ASP A 67 -2.89 3.00 9.12
CA ASP A 67 -4.22 2.91 9.73
C ASP A 67 -4.15 2.24 11.11
N GLU A 68 -3.35 1.17 11.24
CA GLU A 68 -3.11 0.50 12.52
C GLU A 68 -2.45 1.45 13.54
N VAL A 69 -1.38 2.16 13.15
CA VAL A 69 -0.67 3.07 14.06
C VAL A 69 -1.56 4.25 14.46
N SER A 70 -2.26 4.88 13.51
CA SER A 70 -3.10 6.04 13.81
C SER A 70 -4.34 5.66 14.63
N LEU A 71 -5.04 4.58 14.28
CA LEU A 71 -6.30 4.20 14.91
C LEU A 71 -6.11 3.41 16.22
N VAL A 72 -5.09 2.57 16.31
CA VAL A 72 -4.91 1.66 17.46
C VAL A 72 -3.87 2.24 18.41
N ASP A 73 -2.62 2.38 17.97
CA ASP A 73 -1.52 2.83 18.84
C ASP A 73 -1.75 4.26 19.32
N GLY A 74 -2.05 5.19 18.40
CA GLY A 74 -2.24 6.61 18.69
C GLY A 74 -3.42 6.87 19.62
N VAL A 75 -4.58 6.27 19.33
CA VAL A 75 -5.78 6.42 20.18
C VAL A 75 -5.57 5.82 21.56
N LYS A 76 -4.95 4.64 21.65
CA LYS A 76 -4.65 4.00 22.93
C LYS A 76 -3.71 4.85 23.78
N ALA A 77 -2.63 5.36 23.19
CA ALA A 77 -1.69 6.22 23.88
C ALA A 77 -2.32 7.55 24.32
N GLY A 78 -3.12 8.18 23.44
CA GLY A 78 -3.81 9.43 23.74
C GLY A 78 -4.81 9.30 24.87
N LYS A 79 -5.60 8.21 24.86
CA LYS A 79 -6.49 7.87 25.97
C LYS A 79 -5.72 7.67 27.27
N GLY A 80 -4.60 6.96 27.25
CA GLY A 80 -3.73 6.79 28.42
C GLY A 80 -3.23 8.11 28.99
N CYS A 81 -2.83 9.07 28.14
CA CYS A 81 -2.44 10.40 28.60
C CYS A 81 -3.57 11.13 29.33
N ILE A 82 -4.78 11.08 28.80
CA ILE A 82 -5.93 11.80 29.35
C ILE A 82 -6.44 11.15 30.63
N ASP A 83 -6.63 9.83 30.61
CA ASP A 83 -7.15 9.08 31.75
C ASP A 83 -6.23 9.26 32.97
N GLU A 84 -4.93 9.04 32.80
CA GLU A 84 -3.99 9.11 33.93
C GLU A 84 -3.82 10.55 34.44
N ALA A 85 -3.84 11.56 33.55
CA ALA A 85 -3.84 12.97 33.99
C ALA A 85 -5.10 13.31 34.81
N THR A 86 -6.26 12.85 34.36
CA THR A 86 -7.54 13.08 35.05
C THR A 86 -7.59 12.39 36.41
N GLU A 87 -7.09 11.14 36.50
CA GLU A 87 -7.02 10.43 37.77
C GLU A 87 -6.09 11.13 38.77
N MET A 88 -4.97 11.68 38.32
CA MET A 88 -4.11 12.49 39.18
C MET A 88 -4.81 13.75 39.67
N ASP A 89 -5.52 14.48 38.80
CA ASP A 89 -6.29 15.66 39.19
C ASP A 89 -7.39 15.32 40.20
N ASN A 90 -8.08 14.19 40.00
CA ASN A 90 -9.08 13.69 40.94
C ASN A 90 -8.47 13.38 42.31
N ILE A 91 -7.31 12.72 42.36
CA ILE A 91 -6.58 12.45 43.61
C ILE A 91 -6.12 13.76 44.25
N LEU A 92 -5.63 14.71 43.45
CA LEU A 92 -5.15 16.02 43.91
C LEU A 92 -6.26 16.91 44.48
N ALA A 93 -7.49 16.73 44.02
CA ALA A 93 -8.67 17.41 44.56
C ALA A 93 -9.12 16.89 45.93
N LEU A 94 -8.67 15.70 46.37
CA LEU A 94 -8.96 15.17 47.70
C LEU A 94 -8.13 15.90 48.77
N GLN A 95 -8.73 16.06 49.96
CA GLN A 95 -8.04 16.65 51.11
C GLN A 95 -6.78 15.86 51.46
N GLU A 96 -5.70 16.58 51.78
CA GLU A 96 -4.44 15.96 52.21
C GLU A 96 -4.65 15.20 53.53
N GLY A 97 -4.28 13.91 53.53
CA GLY A 97 -4.39 13.01 54.67
C GLY A 97 -3.96 11.59 54.30
N ASP A 98 -3.82 10.73 55.31
CA ASP A 98 -3.33 9.35 55.14
C ASP A 98 -4.25 8.46 54.28
N GLU A 99 -5.51 8.87 54.08
CA GLU A 99 -6.48 8.17 53.23
C GLU A 99 -6.35 8.52 51.73
N ARG A 100 -5.56 9.54 51.39
CA ARG A 100 -5.41 9.99 50.00
C ARG A 100 -4.56 8.99 49.20
N PRO A 101 -5.06 8.49 48.05
CA PRO A 101 -4.28 7.60 47.19
C PRO A 101 -2.98 8.24 46.69
N SER A 102 -1.97 7.42 46.41
CA SER A 102 -0.71 7.88 45.84
C SER A 102 -0.86 8.25 44.36
N VAL A 103 -0.28 9.40 43.98
CA VAL A 103 -0.22 9.90 42.59
C VAL A 103 0.89 9.19 41.79
N THR A 104 1.92 8.67 42.46
CA THR A 104 3.10 8.05 41.83
C THR A 104 2.78 7.01 40.75
N PRO A 105 1.90 6.00 40.97
CA PRO A 105 1.60 5.00 39.95
C PRO A 105 0.90 5.58 38.70
N HIS A 106 0.11 6.64 38.87
CA HIS A 106 -0.55 7.33 37.74
C HIS A 106 0.46 8.18 36.96
N LEU A 107 1.41 8.80 37.66
CA LEU A 107 2.48 9.55 37.03
C LEU A 107 3.36 8.65 36.14
N GLU A 108 3.73 7.47 36.62
CA GLU A 108 4.49 6.48 35.84
C GLU A 108 3.76 6.07 34.55
N LYS A 109 2.47 5.71 34.67
CA LYS A 109 1.64 5.35 33.51
C LYS A 109 1.41 6.50 32.54
N LEU A 110 1.31 7.72 33.05
CA LEU A 110 1.24 8.92 32.20
C LEU A 110 2.52 9.06 31.38
N TYR A 111 3.70 8.89 31.99
CA TYR A 111 4.97 8.91 31.27
C TYR A 111 5.04 7.82 30.20
N ASP A 112 4.64 6.60 30.52
CA ASP A 112 4.59 5.49 29.54
C ASP A 112 3.65 5.81 28.37
N SER A 113 2.48 6.39 28.66
CA SER A 113 1.50 6.78 27.64
C SER A 113 2.02 7.90 26.74
N ARG A 114 2.77 8.87 27.30
CA ARG A 114 3.43 9.93 26.53
C ARG A 114 4.51 9.38 25.60
N ILE A 115 5.34 8.47 26.10
CA ILE A 115 6.36 7.78 25.28
C ILE A 115 5.67 6.99 24.15
N ALA A 116 4.55 6.31 24.45
CA ALA A 116 3.78 5.59 23.45
C ALA A 116 3.18 6.52 22.39
N MET A 117 2.72 7.72 22.78
CA MET A 117 2.19 8.73 21.85
C MET A 117 3.29 9.25 20.92
N GLU A 118 4.46 9.60 21.47
CA GLU A 118 5.62 10.02 20.67
C GLU A 118 6.08 8.90 19.71
N ALA A 119 6.08 7.66 20.19
CA ALA A 119 6.40 6.50 19.36
C ALA A 119 5.40 6.32 18.21
N ALA A 120 4.10 6.53 18.44
CA ALA A 120 3.08 6.46 17.39
C ALA A 120 3.31 7.54 16.31
N VAL A 121 3.55 8.79 16.72
CA VAL A 121 3.88 9.88 15.77
C VAL A 121 5.16 9.56 14.99
N SER A 122 6.22 9.11 15.66
CA SER A 122 7.48 8.75 15.00
C SER A 122 7.33 7.57 14.01
N LYS A 123 6.47 6.59 14.31
CA LYS A 123 6.13 5.51 13.36
C LYS A 123 5.45 6.06 12.11
N MET A 124 4.54 7.02 12.25
CA MET A 124 3.88 7.66 11.10
C MET A 124 4.86 8.52 10.28
N GLU A 125 5.77 9.26 10.91
CA GLU A 125 6.85 9.97 10.21
C GLU A 125 7.70 9.02 9.36
N LYS A 126 8.08 7.87 9.91
CA LYS A 126 8.83 6.82 9.19
C LYS A 126 8.01 6.24 8.04
N ALA A 127 6.71 6.04 8.24
CA ALA A 127 5.82 5.56 7.20
C ALA A 127 5.70 6.59 6.05
N LEU A 128 5.62 7.89 6.36
CA LEU A 128 5.61 8.96 5.36
C LEU A 128 6.94 9.00 4.58
N ALA A 129 8.08 8.87 5.27
CA ALA A 129 9.38 8.78 4.61
C ALA A 129 9.45 7.55 3.67
N LYS A 130 8.90 6.41 4.08
CA LYS A 130 8.80 5.23 3.21
C LYS A 130 7.88 5.46 2.01
N LEU A 131 6.77 6.19 2.18
CA LEU A 131 5.89 6.57 1.07
C LEU A 131 6.66 7.38 0.02
N VAL A 132 7.45 8.37 0.45
CA VAL A 132 8.29 9.16 -0.46
C VAL A 132 9.25 8.27 -1.26
N LEU A 133 9.92 7.32 -0.60
CA LEU A 133 10.82 6.38 -1.29
C LEU A 133 10.10 5.50 -2.31
N LEU A 134 8.86 5.07 -2.03
CA LEU A 134 8.06 4.29 -2.98
C LEU A 134 7.63 5.11 -4.19
N LEU A 135 7.34 6.41 -4.01
CA LEU A 135 7.05 7.33 -5.10
C LEU A 135 8.28 7.53 -5.99
N GLU A 136 9.45 7.78 -5.41
CA GLU A 136 10.71 7.88 -6.14
C GLU A 136 11.04 6.58 -6.91
N GLN A 137 10.74 5.42 -6.31
CA GLN A 137 10.89 4.14 -6.98
C GLN A 137 9.93 3.99 -8.16
N ALA A 138 8.69 4.47 -8.05
CA ALA A 138 7.73 4.46 -9.15
C ALA A 138 8.18 5.36 -10.31
N GLU A 139 8.67 6.57 -10.01
CA GLU A 139 9.24 7.47 -11.00
C GLU A 139 10.46 6.86 -11.69
N LYS A 140 11.34 6.19 -10.94
CA LYS A 140 12.49 5.48 -11.51
C LYS A 140 12.03 4.38 -12.48
N VAL A 141 11.03 3.58 -12.12
CA VAL A 141 10.45 2.55 -12.99
C VAL A 141 9.90 3.19 -14.27
N PHE A 142 9.21 4.33 -14.17
CA PHE A 142 8.72 5.08 -15.30
C PHE A 142 9.84 5.54 -16.24
N PHE A 143 10.88 6.19 -15.73
CA PHE A 143 11.98 6.69 -16.57
C PHE A 143 12.79 5.54 -17.20
N ASP A 144 12.98 4.44 -16.48
CA ASP A 144 13.64 3.26 -17.02
C ASP A 144 12.80 2.59 -18.13
N ALA A 145 11.48 2.52 -17.97
CA ALA A 145 10.57 2.03 -19.00
C ALA A 145 10.58 2.96 -20.22
N TYR A 146 10.52 4.28 -20.00
CA TYR A 146 10.53 5.28 -21.07
C TYR A 146 11.81 5.18 -21.91
N ARG A 147 12.95 4.98 -21.27
CA ARG A 147 14.25 4.84 -21.94
C ARG A 147 14.37 3.55 -22.77
N THR A 148 13.73 2.47 -22.35
CA THR A 148 13.94 1.13 -22.93
C THR A 148 12.85 0.71 -23.90
N GLN A 149 11.59 0.99 -23.57
CA GLN A 149 10.40 0.64 -24.36
C GLN A 149 9.87 1.84 -25.16
N GLY A 150 10.27 3.06 -24.80
CA GLY A 150 9.85 4.28 -25.48
C GLY A 150 8.58 4.90 -24.90
N ALA A 151 8.19 6.04 -25.48
CA ALA A 151 7.07 6.84 -25.02
C ALA A 151 5.70 6.16 -25.22
N GLU A 152 5.55 5.39 -26.31
CA GLU A 152 4.29 4.70 -26.62
C GLU A 152 3.90 3.70 -25.51
N PHE A 153 4.86 2.90 -25.04
CA PHE A 153 4.66 1.95 -23.94
C PHE A 153 4.22 2.63 -22.65
N VAL A 154 4.82 3.77 -22.30
CA VAL A 154 4.62 4.40 -20.99
C VAL A 154 3.36 5.28 -20.97
N LEU A 155 3.06 5.96 -22.07
CA LEU A 155 2.03 7.00 -22.16
C LEU A 155 0.72 6.50 -22.81
N GLN A 156 0.76 5.44 -23.62
CA GLN A 156 -0.40 4.99 -24.39
C GLN A 156 -0.80 3.55 -24.08
N GLU A 157 0.17 2.66 -23.87
CA GLU A 157 -0.12 1.25 -23.59
C GLU A 157 -0.61 1.06 -22.14
N PRO A 158 -1.81 0.46 -21.93
CA PRO A 158 -2.26 0.11 -20.60
C PRO A 158 -1.38 -1.02 -20.03
N LEU A 159 -1.11 -0.97 -18.73
CA LEU A 159 -0.38 -2.03 -18.03
C LEU A 159 -1.24 -3.29 -17.88
N TRP A 160 -2.49 -3.14 -17.48
CA TRP A 160 -3.38 -4.28 -17.24
C TRP A 160 -4.72 -4.10 -17.92
N LEU A 161 -5.50 -3.11 -17.50
CA LEU A 161 -6.82 -2.83 -18.08
C LEU A 161 -6.83 -1.50 -18.79
N SER A 162 -6.78 -0.41 -18.03
CA SER A 162 -6.94 0.93 -18.58
C SER A 162 -5.84 1.89 -18.16
N TRP A 163 -5.14 1.60 -17.04
CA TRP A 163 -4.10 2.48 -16.56
C TRP A 163 -2.79 2.28 -17.32
N THR A 164 -2.27 3.37 -17.88
CA THR A 164 -0.89 3.44 -18.37
C THR A 164 0.08 3.57 -17.19
N LEU A 165 1.37 3.35 -17.45
CA LEU A 165 2.40 3.53 -16.41
C LEU A 165 2.47 4.99 -15.94
N GLU A 166 2.28 5.95 -16.86
CA GLU A 166 2.14 7.36 -16.52
C GLU A 166 0.99 7.62 -15.56
N HIS A 167 -0.19 7.09 -15.87
CA HIS A 167 -1.38 7.30 -15.05
C HIS A 167 -1.15 6.76 -13.63
N PHE A 168 -0.54 5.59 -13.50
CA PHE A 168 -0.16 5.05 -12.20
C PHE A 168 0.76 6.00 -11.42
N VAL A 169 1.87 6.45 -12.01
CA VAL A 169 2.82 7.33 -11.30
C VAL A 169 2.15 8.66 -10.93
N ASN A 170 1.37 9.25 -11.83
CA ASN A 170 0.66 10.51 -11.59
C ASN A 170 -0.46 10.39 -10.54
N SER A 171 -0.94 9.17 -10.25
CA SER A 171 -1.94 8.94 -9.20
C SER A 171 -1.35 8.98 -7.78
N LEU A 172 -0.03 8.87 -7.62
CA LEU A 172 0.63 8.74 -6.31
C LEU A 172 0.82 10.06 -5.53
N PRO A 173 1.17 11.21 -6.13
CA PRO A 173 1.40 12.45 -5.39
C PRO A 173 0.24 12.91 -4.50
N PRO A 174 -1.05 12.81 -4.92
CA PRO A 174 -2.17 13.10 -4.03
C PRO A 174 -2.18 12.28 -2.74
N LEU A 175 -1.74 11.01 -2.80
CA LEU A 175 -1.64 10.15 -1.61
C LEU A 175 -0.60 10.69 -0.64
N LEU A 176 0.57 11.10 -1.14
CA LEU A 176 1.62 11.69 -0.31
C LEU A 176 1.15 12.98 0.37
N THR A 177 0.52 13.88 -0.39
CA THR A 177 -0.02 15.14 0.16
C THR A 177 -1.02 14.86 1.27
N ALA A 178 -1.95 13.92 1.06
CA ALA A 178 -2.98 13.60 2.05
C ALA A 178 -2.38 13.02 3.34
N HIS A 179 -1.39 12.12 3.25
CA HIS A 179 -0.69 11.58 4.41
C HIS A 179 0.11 12.63 5.17
N ASN A 180 0.81 13.52 4.45
CA ASN A 180 1.57 14.62 5.06
C ASN A 180 0.65 15.58 5.84
N THR A 181 -0.48 15.98 5.23
CA THR A 181 -1.48 16.83 5.89
C THR A 181 -2.04 16.16 7.14
N GLN A 182 -2.42 14.88 7.05
CA GLN A 182 -2.93 14.14 8.19
C GLN A 182 -1.87 14.07 9.32
N LEU A 183 -0.61 13.78 9.01
CA LEU A 183 0.46 13.71 9.99
C LEU A 183 0.67 15.04 10.73
N ILE A 184 0.63 16.16 10.02
CA ILE A 184 0.73 17.50 10.63
C ILE A 184 -0.40 17.72 11.64
N LEU A 185 -1.63 17.36 11.27
CA LEU A 185 -2.81 17.49 12.15
C LEU A 185 -2.71 16.57 13.36
N LEU A 186 -2.39 15.29 13.16
CA LEU A 186 -2.21 14.34 14.25
C LEU A 186 -1.09 14.80 15.19
N THR A 187 0.04 15.28 14.65
CA THR A 187 1.14 15.81 15.47
C THR A 187 0.69 16.99 16.34
N ALA A 188 -0.12 17.92 15.81
CA ALA A 188 -0.68 19.02 16.59
C ALA A 188 -1.59 18.50 17.72
N LEU A 189 -2.47 17.54 17.41
CA LEU A 189 -3.38 16.93 18.40
C LEU A 189 -2.62 16.16 19.49
N SER A 190 -1.55 15.43 19.15
CA SER A 190 -0.70 14.77 20.16
C SER A 190 -0.12 15.75 21.16
N ARG A 191 0.35 16.92 20.70
CA ARG A 191 0.90 17.96 21.57
C ARG A 191 -0.16 18.49 22.53
N THR A 192 -1.39 18.69 22.05
CA THR A 192 -2.52 19.08 22.91
C THR A 192 -2.81 18.03 23.98
N MET A 193 -2.85 16.73 23.63
CA MET A 193 -3.11 15.65 24.58
C MET A 193 -1.99 15.43 25.60
N VAL A 194 -0.74 15.75 25.25
CA VAL A 194 0.43 15.54 26.11
C VAL A 194 0.72 16.76 27.00
N ASP A 195 0.28 17.96 26.61
CA ASP A 195 0.52 19.18 27.37
C ASP A 195 -0.21 19.15 28.73
N PRO A 196 0.52 19.22 29.88
CA PRO A 196 -0.08 19.20 31.21
C PRO A 196 -0.96 20.42 31.51
N LYS A 197 -0.93 21.47 30.68
CA LYS A 197 -1.76 22.67 30.86
C LYS A 197 -3.10 22.57 30.13
N THR A 198 -3.30 21.55 29.31
CA THR A 198 -4.53 21.36 28.56
C THR A 198 -5.65 20.91 29.49
N SER A 199 -6.84 21.49 29.36
CA SER A 199 -8.02 21.04 30.10
C SER A 199 -8.46 19.63 29.68
N PHE A 200 -9.16 18.91 30.55
CA PHE A 200 -9.73 17.61 30.20
C PHE A 200 -10.62 17.67 28.95
N ASP A 201 -11.48 18.68 28.86
CA ASP A 201 -12.40 18.84 27.72
C ASP A 201 -11.65 19.08 26.40
N ASP A 202 -10.60 19.90 26.42
CA ASP A 202 -9.77 20.16 25.24
C ASP A 202 -8.97 18.93 24.82
N ALA A 203 -8.40 18.19 25.79
CA ALA A 203 -7.65 16.97 25.52
C ALA A 203 -8.57 15.87 24.98
N LYS A 204 -9.78 15.72 25.55
CA LYS A 204 -10.80 14.80 25.07
C LYS A 204 -11.24 15.15 23.64
N LEU A 205 -11.51 16.43 23.36
CA LEU A 205 -11.84 16.89 22.02
C LEU A 205 -10.69 16.62 21.04
N ALA A 206 -9.44 16.78 21.47
CA ALA A 206 -8.28 16.45 20.65
C ALA A 206 -8.20 14.95 20.32
N LEU A 207 -8.49 14.07 21.28
CA LEU A 207 -8.55 12.62 21.07
C LEU A 207 -9.70 12.22 20.13
N GLU A 208 -10.87 12.84 20.28
CA GLU A 208 -12.01 12.61 19.38
C GLU A 208 -11.67 13.02 17.94
N ARG A 209 -11.05 14.20 17.75
CA ARG A 209 -10.57 14.65 16.44
C ARG A 209 -9.48 13.73 15.88
N TRP A 210 -8.57 13.23 16.71
CA TRP A 210 -7.55 12.27 16.29
C TRP A 210 -8.22 11.01 15.73
N ARG A 211 -9.19 10.46 16.48
CA ARG A 211 -9.95 9.29 16.06
C ARG A 211 -10.68 9.56 14.75
N ASP A 212 -11.39 10.68 14.64
CA ASP A 212 -12.13 11.06 13.44
C ASP A 212 -11.23 11.14 12.21
N LEU A 213 -10.07 11.79 12.32
CA LEU A 213 -9.08 11.84 11.24
C LEU A 213 -8.49 10.47 10.89
N SER A 214 -8.52 9.50 11.80
CA SER A 214 -7.97 8.16 11.57
C SER A 214 -8.97 7.24 10.85
N ILE A 215 -10.28 7.42 11.08
CA ILE A 215 -11.34 6.60 10.46
C ILE A 215 -12.05 7.28 9.27
N ARG A 216 -11.90 8.60 9.15
CA ARG A 216 -12.58 9.46 8.19
C ARG A 216 -11.66 10.60 7.78
N GLY A 217 -12.12 11.39 6.82
CA GLY A 217 -11.42 12.58 6.36
C GLY A 217 -10.80 12.39 4.99
N GLU A 218 -10.14 13.45 4.52
CA GLU A 218 -9.64 13.54 3.14
C GLU A 218 -8.68 12.41 2.80
N ARG A 219 -7.67 12.14 3.66
CA ARG A 219 -6.73 11.03 3.45
C ARG A 219 -7.44 9.69 3.35
N TRP A 220 -8.39 9.42 4.25
CA TRP A 220 -9.12 8.15 4.25
C TRP A 220 -9.82 7.92 2.92
N ASN A 221 -10.57 8.92 2.45
CA ASN A 221 -11.32 8.84 1.19
C ASN A 221 -10.37 8.64 0.00
N ILE A 222 -9.35 9.49 -0.15
CA ILE A 222 -8.41 9.42 -1.27
C ILE A 222 -7.72 8.04 -1.33
N VAL A 223 -7.30 7.50 -0.19
CA VAL A 223 -6.63 6.19 -0.13
C VAL A 223 -7.59 5.05 -0.48
N ARG A 224 -8.82 5.06 0.04
CA ARG A 224 -9.81 4.02 -0.26
C ARG A 224 -10.23 4.05 -1.73
N ASP A 225 -10.48 5.23 -2.28
CA ASP A 225 -10.82 5.41 -3.69
C ASP A 225 -9.67 4.93 -4.59
N TRP A 226 -8.42 5.27 -4.23
CA TRP A 226 -7.25 4.79 -4.97
C TRP A 226 -7.07 3.27 -4.88
N GLU A 227 -7.25 2.66 -3.70
CA GLU A 227 -7.15 1.21 -3.54
C GLU A 227 -8.23 0.48 -4.33
N GLU A 228 -9.47 0.98 -4.36
CA GLU A 228 -10.55 0.41 -5.16
C GLU A 228 -10.22 0.46 -6.65
N LEU A 229 -9.76 1.62 -7.16
CA LEU A 229 -9.37 1.77 -8.56
C LEU A 229 -8.21 0.85 -8.93
N VAL A 230 -7.19 0.77 -8.08
CA VAL A 230 -6.03 -0.11 -8.30
C VAL A 230 -6.43 -1.59 -8.25
N ASP A 231 -7.32 -1.96 -7.35
CA ASP A 231 -7.82 -3.34 -7.28
C ASP A 231 -8.63 -3.70 -8.51
N LEU A 232 -9.46 -2.80 -9.03
CA LEU A 232 -10.13 -3.00 -10.31
C LEU A 232 -9.14 -3.21 -11.46
N GLU A 233 -8.09 -2.37 -11.54
CA GLU A 233 -7.04 -2.48 -12.56
C GLU A 233 -6.26 -3.80 -12.49
N LEU A 234 -6.02 -4.33 -11.28
CA LEU A 234 -5.28 -5.57 -11.08
C LEU A 234 -6.14 -6.82 -11.25
N THR A 235 -7.42 -6.79 -10.83
CA THR A 235 -8.32 -7.95 -10.80
C THR A 235 -9.07 -8.18 -12.11
N GLY A 236 -9.49 -7.12 -12.81
CA GLY A 236 -10.17 -7.26 -14.10
C GLY A 236 -9.28 -7.86 -15.19
N ALA A 237 -7.98 -7.99 -14.94
CA ALA A 237 -7.04 -8.70 -15.79
C ALA A 237 -7.10 -10.24 -15.67
N GLY A 238 -7.91 -10.83 -14.76
CA GLY A 238 -7.81 -12.27 -14.50
C GLY A 238 -8.97 -13.07 -13.88
N GLU A 239 -10.01 -12.49 -13.27
CA GLU A 239 -10.93 -13.30 -12.44
C GLU A 239 -12.43 -13.00 -12.67
N ALA A 240 -12.94 -13.23 -13.88
CA ALA A 240 -14.39 -13.19 -14.10
C ALA A 240 -15.03 -14.51 -14.61
N GLU A 241 -14.27 -15.51 -15.09
CA GLU A 241 -14.90 -16.74 -15.64
C GLU A 241 -14.01 -17.99 -15.52
N ALA A 242 -13.86 -18.57 -14.32
CA ALA A 242 -13.22 -19.89 -14.24
C ALA A 242 -13.72 -20.85 -13.14
N ASP A 243 -14.46 -20.40 -12.12
CA ASP A 243 -14.70 -21.25 -10.93
C ASP A 243 -16.18 -21.63 -10.66
N GLU A 244 -17.12 -21.41 -11.58
CA GLU A 244 -18.53 -21.82 -11.38
C GLU A 244 -18.97 -23.15 -12.04
N GLU A 245 -18.13 -23.87 -12.78
CA GLU A 245 -18.57 -25.09 -13.48
C GLU A 245 -18.16 -26.46 -12.88
N ASP A 246 -17.27 -26.53 -11.88
CA ASP A 246 -16.70 -27.83 -11.46
C ASP A 246 -17.31 -28.47 -10.19
N ASP A 247 -18.26 -27.83 -9.52
CA ASP A 247 -18.84 -28.36 -8.26
C ASP A 247 -20.14 -29.17 -8.43
N ALA A 248 -20.63 -29.36 -9.66
CA ALA A 248 -21.89 -30.07 -9.91
C ALA A 248 -21.77 -31.62 -9.99
N GLU A 249 -20.58 -32.21 -10.16
CA GLU A 249 -20.48 -33.64 -10.50
C GLU A 249 -20.07 -34.60 -9.34
N ARG A 250 -19.72 -34.13 -8.15
CA ARG A 250 -19.27 -35.03 -7.06
C ARG A 250 -20.35 -35.47 -6.05
N GLY A 251 -21.60 -35.08 -6.25
CA GLY A 251 -22.70 -35.25 -5.28
C GLY A 251 -23.51 -36.55 -5.33
N THR A 252 -23.17 -37.57 -6.14
CA THR A 252 -23.98 -38.80 -6.21
C THR A 252 -23.16 -40.07 -6.40
N LYS A 253 -22.78 -40.75 -5.30
CA LYS A 253 -22.69 -42.22 -5.18
C LYS A 253 -21.99 -42.65 -3.87
N LYS A 254 -22.79 -42.96 -2.84
CA LYS A 254 -22.49 -43.94 -1.76
C LYS A 254 -23.78 -44.19 -0.97
N SER A 255 -24.78 -44.87 -1.54
CA SER A 255 -25.02 -46.32 -1.37
C SER A 255 -24.87 -46.77 0.10
N LYS A 256 -25.94 -46.73 0.90
CA LYS A 256 -26.80 -47.89 1.21
C LYS A 256 -26.05 -49.23 1.24
N LYS A 257 -25.57 -49.65 2.41
CA LYS A 257 -25.47 -51.08 2.80
C LYS A 257 -25.37 -51.25 4.32
N LYS A 258 -26.51 -51.34 5.00
CA LYS A 258 -26.62 -51.91 6.35
C LYS A 258 -27.93 -52.70 6.49
N LYS A 259 -27.81 -54.01 6.27
CA LYS A 259 -28.66 -55.16 6.65
C LYS A 259 -27.68 -56.33 6.50
N LYS A 260 -27.47 -57.20 7.47
CA LYS A 260 -28.38 -57.84 8.41
C LYS A 260 -27.52 -58.43 9.54
#